data_AF-A0A957EF89-F1
#
_entry.id   AF-A0A957EF89-F1
#
_cell.length_a   1.000
_cell.length_b   1.000
_cell.length_c   1.000
_cell.angle_alpha   90.00
_cell.angle_beta   90.00
_cell.angle_gamma   90.00
#
_symmetry.space_group_name_H-M   'P 1'
#
loop_
_entity.id
_entity.type
_entity.pdbx_description
1 polymer ?
#
loop_
_entity_poly.entity_id
_entity_poly.type
_entity_poly.pdbx_seq_one_letter_code
_entity_poly.pdbx_strand_id
1 'polypeptide(L)'
;TLAFGDVWVRHPNGEEEHFAIGGGYAEVQPNKVVVLADSAEQAEEIDLERAARARDRALQAMQEGVKEDPDRYAQIQASLMRAQIRLDVGRRHVGHRRREMAAGPSSPRQDES
;
A
#
# COMPACT_ATOMS: atom_id res chain seq x y z
N THR A 1 6.08 -7.30 -14.97
CA THR A 1 6.59 -6.66 -13.74
C THR A 1 5.45 -5.94 -13.06
N LEU A 2 5.58 -5.65 -11.78
CA LEU A 2 4.61 -4.92 -10.98
C LEU A 2 5.05 -3.46 -10.89
N ALA A 3 4.09 -2.54 -11.01
CA ALA A 3 4.30 -1.13 -10.71
C ALA A 3 4.04 -0.87 -9.22
N PHE A 4 4.30 0.38 -8.78
CA PHE A 4 3.80 0.87 -7.49
C PHE A 4 2.30 0.62 -7.40
N GLY A 5 1.84 0.04 -6.30
CA GLY A 5 0.45 -0.40 -6.23
C GLY A 5 0.05 -1.00 -4.90
N ASP A 6 -1.20 -1.42 -4.86
CA ASP A 6 -1.83 -2.09 -3.73
C ASP A 6 -1.94 -3.58 -4.06
N VAL A 7 -1.43 -4.42 -3.18
CA VAL A 7 -1.64 -5.87 -3.21
C VAL A 7 -2.49 -6.22 -2.01
N TRP A 8 -3.57 -6.97 -2.23
CA TRP A 8 -4.41 -7.45 -1.15
C TRP A 8 -4.51 -8.97 -1.15
N VAL A 9 -4.57 -9.54 0.06
CA VAL A 9 -4.73 -10.96 0.31
C VAL A 9 -6.03 -11.13 1.07
N ARG A 10 -6.91 -12.01 0.57
CA ARG A 10 -8.13 -12.37 1.28
C ARG A 10 -8.01 -13.77 1.86
N HIS A 11 -8.16 -13.86 3.17
CA HIS A 11 -8.13 -15.11 3.91
C HIS A 11 -9.47 -15.84 3.83
N PRO A 12 -9.51 -17.16 4.10
CA PRO A 12 -10.76 -17.94 4.08
C PRO A 12 -11.82 -17.45 5.07
N ASN A 13 -11.42 -16.82 6.18
CA ASN A 13 -12.30 -16.21 7.17
C ASN A 13 -12.94 -14.89 6.68
N GLY A 14 -12.55 -14.40 5.50
CA GLY A 14 -13.04 -13.16 4.91
C GLY A 14 -12.22 -11.91 5.27
N GLU A 15 -11.18 -12.04 6.10
CA GLU A 15 -10.27 -10.93 6.40
C GLU A 15 -9.45 -10.56 5.16
N GLU A 16 -9.31 -9.26 4.93
CA GLU A 16 -8.51 -8.71 3.84
C GLU A 16 -7.29 -7.97 4.42
N GLU A 17 -6.10 -8.40 4.02
CA GLU A 17 -4.85 -7.69 4.30
C GLU A 17 -4.43 -6.89 3.06
N HIS A 18 -4.02 -5.64 3.26
CA HIS A 18 -3.56 -4.76 2.19
C HIS A 18 -2.10 -4.39 2.36
N PHE A 19 -1.39 -4.26 1.25
CA PHE A 19 0.04 -3.96 1.19
C PHE A 19 0.32 -2.89 0.14
N ALA A 20 0.98 -1.82 0.56
CA ALA A 20 1.56 -0.85 -0.36
C ALA A 20 2.89 -1.41 -0.89
N ILE A 21 2.97 -1.65 -2.21
CA ILE A 21 4.18 -2.18 -2.85
C ILE A 21 4.89 -1.12 -3.70
N GLY A 22 6.23 -1.21 -3.70
CA GLY A 22 7.10 -0.35 -4.51
C GLY A 22 7.27 -0.77 -5.97
N GLY A 23 6.55 -1.79 -6.42
CA GLY A 23 6.83 -2.52 -7.66
C GLY A 23 7.54 -3.85 -7.40
N GLY A 24 7.92 -4.54 -8.47
CA GLY A 24 8.62 -5.83 -8.40
C GLY A 24 8.15 -6.85 -9.44
N TYR A 25 8.04 -8.11 -9.05
CA TYR A 25 7.69 -9.23 -9.93
C TYR A 25 6.70 -10.17 -9.24
N ALA A 26 5.84 -10.82 -10.03
CA ALA A 26 4.97 -11.88 -9.55
C ALA A 26 5.26 -13.16 -10.34
N GLU A 27 5.44 -14.26 -9.62
CA GLU A 27 5.51 -15.60 -10.17
C GLU A 27 4.21 -16.32 -9.86
N VAL A 28 3.52 -16.80 -10.89
CA VAL A 28 2.22 -17.47 -10.78
C VAL A 28 2.38 -18.93 -11.18
N GLN A 29 2.12 -19.81 -10.22
CA GLN A 29 2.06 -21.26 -10.38
C GLN A 29 0.61 -21.75 -10.17
N PRO A 30 0.24 -22.97 -10.58
CA PRO A 30 -1.14 -23.44 -10.52
C PRO A 30 -1.81 -23.37 -9.13
N ASN A 31 -1.03 -23.47 -8.06
CA ASN A 31 -1.50 -23.48 -6.67
C ASN A 31 -0.83 -22.42 -5.78
N LYS A 32 0.03 -21.56 -6.35
CA LYS A 32 0.83 -20.61 -5.56
C LYS A 32 1.14 -19.36 -6.37
N VAL A 33 1.04 -18.20 -5.71
CA VAL A 33 1.55 -16.93 -6.24
C VAL A 33 2.65 -16.44 -5.31
N VAL A 34 3.79 -16.04 -5.87
CA VAL A 34 4.88 -15.40 -5.13
C VAL A 34 5.06 -13.98 -5.66
N VAL A 35 4.98 -13.00 -4.78
CA VAL A 35 5.26 -11.60 -5.11
C VAL A 35 6.60 -11.21 -4.52
N LEU A 36 7.56 -10.90 -5.40
CA LEU A 36 8.87 -10.36 -5.06
C LEU A 36 8.81 -8.85 -5.27
N ALA A 37 8.51 -8.12 -4.20
CA ALA A 37 8.39 -6.66 -4.25
C ALA A 37 9.68 -5.97 -3.78
N ASP A 38 10.01 -4.82 -4.40
CA ASP A 38 11.15 -3.99 -3.99
C ASP A 38 10.95 -3.42 -2.57
N SER A 39 9.70 -3.16 -2.22
CA SER A 39 9.24 -2.85 -0.86
C SER A 39 7.79 -3.28 -0.72
N ALA A 40 7.41 -3.68 0.48
CA ALA A 40 6.03 -4.00 0.85
C ALA A 40 5.80 -3.50 2.28
N GLU A 41 4.74 -2.74 2.49
CA GLU A 41 4.37 -2.16 3.79
C GLU A 41 2.90 -2.50 4.04
N GLN A 42 2.60 -3.20 5.14
CA GLN A 42 1.22 -3.61 5.44
C GLN A 42 0.41 -2.38 5.85
N ALA A 43 -0.87 -2.34 5.51
CA ALA A 43 -1.70 -1.16 5.72
C ALA A 43 -1.81 -0.72 7.20
N GLU A 44 -1.65 -1.66 8.14
CA GLU A 44 -1.64 -1.39 9.58
C GLU A 44 -0.37 -0.66 10.04
N GLU A 45 0.75 -0.85 9.34
CA GLU A 45 2.06 -0.30 9.67
C GLU A 45 2.30 1.08 9.04
N ILE A 46 1.41 1.50 8.14
CA ILE A 46 1.55 2.77 7.41
C ILE A 46 1.27 3.96 8.34
N ASP A 47 2.31 4.76 8.60
CA ASP A 47 2.18 6.08 9.19
C ASP A 47 1.66 7.09 8.15
N LEU A 48 0.36 7.40 8.23
CA LEU A 48 -0.34 8.32 7.35
C LEU A 48 0.21 9.76 7.40
N GLU A 49 0.63 10.24 8.58
CA GLU A 49 1.16 11.60 8.72
C GLU A 49 2.55 11.71 8.09
N ARG A 50 3.40 10.70 8.29
CA ARG A 50 4.69 10.60 7.62
C ARG A 50 4.53 10.50 6.11
N ALA A 51 3.58 9.70 5.63
CA ALA A 51 3.29 9.55 4.21
C ALA A 51 2.79 10.88 3.59
N ALA A 52 1.91 11.60 4.28
CA ALA A 52 1.43 12.92 3.85
C ALA A 52 2.56 13.93 3.72
N ARG A 53 3.40 14.06 4.76
CA ARG A 53 4.57 14.96 4.73
C ARG A 53 5.55 14.59 3.62
N ALA A 54 5.74 13.30 3.33
CA ALA A 54 6.63 12.86 2.25
C ALA A 54 6.07 13.22 0.87
N ARG A 55 4.76 13.08 0.65
CA ARG A 55 4.08 13.52 -0.57
C ARG A 55 4.27 15.02 -0.78
N ASP A 56 4.01 15.82 0.24
CA ASP A 56 4.05 17.28 0.12
C ASP A 56 5.48 17.78 -0.16
N ARG A 57 6.49 17.21 0.51
CA ARG A 57 7.91 17.48 0.20
C ARG A 57 8.27 17.12 -1.24
N ALA A 58 7.82 15.97 -1.72
CA ALA A 58 8.11 15.54 -3.09
C ALA A 58 7.44 16.46 -4.13
N LEU A 59 6.20 16.88 -3.88
CA LEU A 59 5.49 17.85 -4.73
C LEU A 59 6.19 19.21 -4.75
N GLN A 60 6.57 19.73 -3.59
CA GLN A 60 7.31 20.99 -3.48
C GLN A 60 8.64 20.90 -4.25
N ALA A 61 9.40 19.81 -4.05
CA ALA A 61 10.66 19.61 -4.76
C ALA A 61 10.47 19.56 -6.29
N MET A 62 9.40 18.94 -6.81
CA MET A 62 9.09 18.98 -8.25
C MET A 62 8.82 20.39 -8.78
N GLN A 63 8.17 21.24 -7.97
CA GLN A 63 7.83 22.62 -8.34
C GLN A 63 9.06 23.55 -8.34
N GLU A 64 9.99 23.32 -7.42
CA GLU A 64 11.23 24.12 -7.28
C GLU A 64 12.21 23.95 -8.45
N GLY A 65 11.92 23.08 -9.42
CA GLY A 65 12.65 22.98 -10.68
C GLY A 65 13.82 22.01 -10.60
N VAL A 66 13.54 20.74 -10.88
CA VAL A 66 14.55 19.64 -10.94
C VAL A 66 14.73 19.14 -12.38
N LYS A 67 14.16 19.84 -13.36
CA LYS A 67 14.09 19.37 -14.75
C LYS A 67 15.46 19.23 -15.42
N GLU A 68 16.48 19.90 -14.90
CA GLU A 68 17.86 19.86 -15.42
C GLU A 68 18.65 18.64 -14.93
N ASP A 69 18.13 17.89 -13.95
CA ASP A 69 18.74 16.67 -13.41
C ASP A 69 17.73 15.50 -13.51
N PRO A 70 17.82 14.68 -14.58
CA PRO A 70 16.91 13.57 -14.81
C PRO A 70 16.88 12.53 -13.69
N ASP A 71 18.04 12.26 -13.06
CA ASP A 71 18.16 11.26 -12.00
C ASP A 71 17.46 11.74 -10.73
N ARG A 72 17.70 13.01 -10.36
CA ARG A 72 17.02 13.62 -9.22
C ARG A 72 15.52 13.75 -9.45
N TYR A 73 15.10 14.08 -10.67
CA TYR A 73 13.68 14.10 -11.03
C TYR A 73 13.04 12.72 -10.84
N ALA A 74 13.68 11.66 -11.34
CA ALA A 74 13.18 10.29 -11.20
C ALA A 74 13.08 9.85 -9.72
N GLN A 75 14.06 10.21 -8.88
CA GLN A 75 14.04 9.91 -7.45
C GLN A 75 12.87 10.61 -6.73
N ILE A 76 12.62 11.88 -7.06
CA ILE A 76 11.50 12.65 -6.47
C ILE A 76 10.16 12.06 -6.94
N GLN A 77 10.05 11.70 -8.21
CA GLN A 77 8.86 11.03 -8.74
C GLN A 77 8.59 9.69 -8.04
N ALA A 78 9.63 8.87 -7.85
CA ALA A 78 9.50 7.62 -7.10
C ALA A 78 9.10 7.87 -5.63
N SER A 79 9.64 8.91 -4.99
CA SER A 79 9.24 9.31 -3.63
C SER A 79 7.78 9.73 -3.56
N LEU A 80 7.31 10.48 -4.55
CA LEU A 80 5.91 10.90 -4.65
C LEU A 80 4.98 9.70 -4.80
N MET A 81 5.29 8.79 -5.73
CA MET A 81 4.49 7.57 -5.97
C MET A 81 4.42 6.70 -4.71
N ARG A 82 5.55 6.48 -4.02
CA ARG A 82 5.59 5.74 -2.75
C ARG A 82 4.73 6.39 -1.66
N ALA A 83 4.76 7.71 -1.54
CA ALA A 83 3.96 8.42 -0.56
C ALA A 83 2.47 8.34 -0.87
N GLN A 84 2.09 8.46 -2.14
CA GLN A 84 0.71 8.34 -2.60
C GLN A 84 0.15 6.94 -2.33
N ILE A 85 0.85 5.88 -2.72
CA ILE A 85 0.34 4.52 -2.53
C ILE A 85 0.18 4.16 -1.05
N ARG A 86 1.11 4.61 -0.19
CA ARG A 86 0.97 4.48 1.26
C ARG A 86 -0.30 5.15 1.78
N LEU A 87 -0.56 6.38 1.35
CA LEU A 87 -1.77 7.11 1.76
C LEU A 87 -3.03 6.38 1.31
N ASP A 88 -3.07 5.90 0.08
CA ASP A 88 -4.25 5.23 -0.48
C ASP A 88 -4.54 3.91 0.26
N VAL A 89 -3.50 3.09 0.46
CA VAL A 89 -3.59 1.81 1.18
C VAL A 89 -3.95 2.03 2.66
N GLY A 90 -3.22 2.90 3.36
CA GLY A 90 -3.47 3.17 4.77
C GLY A 90 -4.86 3.79 5.04
N ARG A 91 -5.36 4.66 4.15
CA ARG A 91 -6.70 5.23 4.27
C ARG A 91 -7.79 4.17 4.07
N ARG A 92 -7.60 3.23 3.13
CA ARG A 92 -8.55 2.12 2.92
C ARG A 92 -8.66 1.26 4.18
N HIS A 93 -7.53 0.93 4.81
CA HIS A 93 -7.50 0.17 6.06
C HIS A 93 -8.27 0.83 7.20
N VAL A 94 -8.01 2.12 7.44
CA VAL A 94 -8.76 2.89 8.46
C VAL A 94 -10.25 2.92 8.15
N GLY A 95 -10.63 3.04 6.88
CA GLY A 95 -12.02 2.99 6.43
C GLY A 95 -12.68 1.64 6.70
N HIS A 96 -11.99 0.53 6.43
CA HIS A 96 -12.47 -0.83 6.69
C HIS A 96 -12.68 -1.06 8.19
N ARG A 97 -11.67 -0.77 9.02
CA ARG A 97 -11.77 -0.92 10.49
C ARG A 97 -12.91 -0.11 11.09
N ARG A 98 -13.15 1.12 10.59
CA ARG A 98 -14.29 1.95 11.05
C ARG A 98 -15.64 1.31 10.73
N ARG A 99 -15.78 0.69 9.55
CA ARG A 99 -17.02 0.00 9.16
C ARG A 99 -17.25 -1.25 9.99
N GLU A 100 -16.21 -2.02 10.23
CA GLU A 100 -16.25 -3.23 11.07
C GLU A 100 -16.63 -2.90 12.51
N MET A 101 -16.00 -1.88 13.11
CA MET A 101 -16.37 -1.41 14.46
C MET A 101 -17.82 -0.92 14.54
N ALA A 102 -18.34 -0.30 13.48
CA ALA A 102 -19.73 0.16 13.41
C ALA A 102 -20.74 -0.99 13.18
N ALA A 103 -20.32 -2.08 12.54
CA ALA A 103 -21.15 -3.27 12.29
C ALA A 103 -21.22 -4.22 13.51
N GLY A 104 -20.36 -4.02 14.52
CA GLY A 104 -20.20 -4.92 15.67
C GLY A 104 -19.36 -6.16 15.31
N PRO A 105 -18.76 -6.87 16.30
CA PRO A 105 -17.98 -8.06 16.01
C PRO A 105 -18.88 -9.08 15.31
N SER A 106 -18.56 -9.43 14.06
CA SER A 106 -19.08 -10.62 13.43
C SER A 106 -18.67 -11.80 14.30
N SER A 107 -19.65 -12.39 15.01
CA SER A 107 -19.44 -13.58 15.85
C SER A 107 -18.62 -14.63 15.10
N PRO A 108 -17.63 -15.27 15.73
CA PRO A 108 -16.97 -16.41 15.10
C PRO A 108 -18.04 -17.46 14.89
N ARG A 109 -18.28 -17.84 13.62
CA ARG A 109 -19.12 -19.00 13.31
C ARG A 109 -18.37 -20.21 13.82
N GLN A 110 -18.96 -20.86 14.81
CA GLN A 110 -18.58 -22.17 15.28
C GLN A 110 -18.67 -23.12 14.08
N ASP A 111 -17.53 -23.59 13.60
CA ASP A 111 -17.41 -24.80 12.79
C ASP A 111 -16.42 -25.72 13.51
N GLU A 112 -16.95 -26.36 14.56
CA GLU A 112 -16.52 -27.69 14.98
C GLU A 112 -17.70 -28.61 14.71
N SER A 113 -17.59 -29.50 13.72
CA SER A 113 -18.18 -30.85 13.69
C SER A 113 -17.63 -31.66 12.51
#